data_AF-F4MX53-F1
#
_entry.id   AF-F4MX53-F1
#
_cell.length_a   1.000
_cell.length_b   1.000
_cell.length_c   1.000
_cell.angle_alpha   90.00
_cell.angle_beta   90.00
_cell.angle_gamma   90.00
#
_symmetry.space_group_name_H-M   'P 1'
#
loop_
_entity.id
_entity.type
_entity.pdbx_description
1 polymer ?
#
loop_
_entity_poly.entity_id
_entity_poly.type
_entity_poly.pdbx_seq_one_letter_code
_entity_poly.pdbx_strand_id
1 'polypeptide(L)' 'MLQLEEHEPCLLIRRRTWYGKAIVTAAQLLYPSSRYQLYGRFTPQGTVTS' A
#
# COMPACT_ATOMS: atom_id res chain seq x y z
N MET A 1 12.41 -17.58 -3.56
CA MET A 1 12.80 -16.52 -2.60
C MET A 1 12.97 -15.23 -3.39
N LEU A 2 12.45 -14.09 -2.91
CA LEU A 2 12.65 -12.80 -3.59
C LEU A 2 14.15 -12.47 -3.54
N GLN A 3 14.78 -12.38 -4.71
CA GLN A 3 16.17 -11.97 -4.88
C GLN A 3 16.27 -10.47 -4.60
N LEU A 4 16.28 -10.12 -3.31
CA LEU A 4 16.41 -8.75 -2.84
C LEU A 4 17.89 -8.47 -2.64
N GLU A 5 18.44 -7.49 -3.36
CA GLU A 5 19.77 -6.98 -3.07
C GLU A 5 19.77 -6.31 -1.69
N GLU A 6 20.78 -6.52 -0.85
CA GLU A 6 20.80 -6.11 0.57
C GLU A 6 20.51 -4.62 0.82
N HIS A 7 20.77 -3.76 -0.17
CA HIS A 7 20.64 -2.30 -0.05
C HIS A 7 19.58 -1.70 -1.00
N GLU A 8 18.73 -2.53 -1.61
CA GLU A 8 17.69 -2.02 -2.51
C GLU A 8 16.58 -1.31 -1.71
N PRO A 9 16.23 -0.05 -2.04
CA PRO A 9 15.07 0.58 -1.43
C PRO A 9 13.81 -0.20 -1.78
N CYS A 10 12.96 -0.43 -0.78
CA CYS A 10 11.74 -1.23 -0.93
C CYS A 10 10.51 -0.45 -0.49
N LEU A 11 9.42 -0.63 -1.22
CA LEU A 11 8.09 -0.15 -0.84
C LEU A 11 7.49 -1.13 0.18
N LEU A 12 7.28 -0.66 1.41
CA LEU A 12 6.58 -1.41 2.46
C LEU A 12 5.13 -0.94 2.58
N ILE A 13 4.18 -1.82 2.29
CA ILE A 13 2.75 -1.58 2.52
C ILE A 13 2.30 -2.35 3.75
N ARG A 14 1.74 -1.63 4.74
CA ARG A 14 1.08 -2.22 5.91
C ARG A 14 -0.42 -2.20 5.69
N ARG A 15 -1.04 -3.38 5.55
CA ARG A 15 -2.49 -3.52 5.32
C ARG A 15 -3.16 -4.07 6.57
N ARG A 16 -4.28 -3.45 6.95
CA ARG A 16 -5.26 -4.04 7.88
C ARG A 16 -6.62 -4.09 7.20
N THR A 17 -7.24 -5.25 7.22
CA THR A 17 -8.62 -5.45 6.76
C THR A 17 -9.51 -5.57 7.99
N TRP A 18 -10.62 -4.83 8.00
CA TRP A 18 -11.55 -4.75 9.12
C TRP A 18 -12.90 -5.35 8.73
N TYR A 19 -13.56 -5.98 9.71
CA TYR A 19 -14.97 -6.32 9.67
C TYR A 19 -15.65 -5.73 10.91
N GLY A 20 -16.56 -4.78 10.69
CA GLY A 20 -17.07 -3.94 11.77
C GLY A 20 -15.93 -3.23 12.51
N LYS A 21 -15.85 -3.46 13.83
CA LYS A 21 -14.80 -2.89 14.70
C LYS A 21 -13.58 -3.80 14.89
N ALA A 22 -13.59 -5.00 14.30
CA ALA A 22 -12.53 -5.98 14.47
C ALA A 22 -11.57 -5.99 13.26
N ILE A 23 -10.27 -6.15 13.52
CA ILE A 23 -9.28 -6.42 12.48
C ILE A 23 -9.39 -7.92 12.15
N VAL A 24 -9.75 -8.24 10.92
CA VAL A 24 -9.84 -9.63 10.45
C VAL A 24 -8.55 -10.10 9.80
N THR A 25 -7.70 -9.19 9.31
CA THR A 25 -6.40 -9.55 8.74
C THR A 25 -5.41 -8.39 8.86
N ALA A 26 -4.15 -8.71 9.15
CA ALA A 26 -3.03 -7.78 9.06
C ALA A 26 -1.92 -8.40 8.21
N ALA A 27 -1.31 -7.59 7.34
CA ALA A 27 -0.22 -8.03 6.48
C ALA A 27 0.83 -6.93 6.29
N GLN A 28 2.09 -7.35 6.15
CA GLN A 28 3.20 -6.53 5.69
C GLN A 28 3.64 -7.04 4.33
N LEU A 29 3.57 -6.17 3.32
CA LEU A 29 3.89 -6.49 1.94
C LEU A 29 5.11 -5.66 1.55
N LEU A 30 6.21 -6.33 1.20
CA LEU A 30 7.47 -5.70 0.81
C LEU A 30 7.68 -5.88 -0.70
N TYR A 31 7.91 -4.78 -1.41
CA TYR A 31 8.10 -4.77 -2.85
C TYR A 31 9.42 -4.06 -3.21
N PRO A 32 10.35 -4.72 -3.92
CA PRO A 32 11.56 -4.07 -4.41
C PRO A 32 11.24 -2.91 -5.37
N SER A 33 11.88 -1.75 -5.15
CA SER A 33 11.59 -0.53 -5.92
C SER A 33 11.96 -0.62 -7.40
N SER A 34 12.89 -1.51 -7.77
CA SER A 34 13.30 -1.71 -9.16
C SER A 34 12.19 -2.28 -10.05
N ARG A 35 11.16 -2.91 -9.47
CA ARG A 35 10.12 -3.63 -10.23
C ARG A 35 8.69 -3.21 -9.89
N TYR A 36 8.50 -2.51 -8.78
CA TYR A 36 7.17 -2.20 -8.27
C TYR A 36 7.04 -0.73 -7.89
N GLN A 37 5.95 -0.12 -8.36
CA GLN A 37 5.57 1.25 -8.07
C GLN A 37 4.08 1.29 -7.73
N LEU A 38 3.71 2.13 -6.76
CA LEU A 38 2.32 2.32 -6.36
C LEU A 38 1.79 3.62 -6.99
N TYR A 39 0.77 3.48 -7.84
CA TYR A 39 0.09 4.61 -8.47
C TYR A 39 -1.38 4.65 -8.04
N GLY A 40 -1.92 5.86 -7.91
CA GLY A 40 -3.33 6.09 -7.61
C GLY A 40 -3.88 7.27 -8.39
N ARG A 41 -5.05 7.10 -9.00
CA ARG A 41 -5.81 8.18 -9.62
C ARG A 41 -7.07 8.40 -8.80
N PHE A 42 -7.22 9.61 -8.26
CA PHE A 42 -8.37 9.97 -7.45
C PHE A 42 -9.07 11.18 -8.08
N THR A 43 -10.37 11.08 -8.27
CA THR A 43 -11.21 12.24 -8.57
C THR A 43 -11.58 12.92 -7.26
N PRO A 44 -11.31 14.23 -7.09
CA PRO A 44 -11.75 14.93 -5.88
C PRO A 44 -13.28 14.89 -5.78
N GLN A 45 -13.80 14.28 -4.70
CA GLN A 45 -15.21 14.39 -4.34
C GLN A 45 -15.34 15.53 -3.33
N GLY A 46 -15.87 16.66 -3.79
CA GLY A 46 -16.21 17.78 -2.93
C GLY A 46 -15.88 19.14 -3.53
N THR A 47 -16.49 19.50 -4.65
CA THR A 47 -16.82 20.91 -4.86
C THR A 47 -18.18 21.12 -4.21
N VAL A 48 -18.20 21.47 -2.93
CA VAL A 48 -19.39 22.10 -2.33
C VAL A 48 -19.40 23.52 -2.91
N THR A 49 -20.11 23.71 -4.02
CA THR A 49 -20.42 25.04 -4.54
C THR A 49 -21.50 25.63 -3.63
N SER A 50 -21.13 26.66 -2.87
CA SER A 50 -22.07 27.55 -2.17
C SER A 50 -22.97 28.31 -3.14
#